data_AF-A0A9E3F9L4-F1
#
_entry.id   AF-A0A9E3F9L4-F1
#
_cell.length_a   1.000
_cell.length_b   1.000
_cell.length_c   1.000
_cell.angle_alpha   90.00
_cell.angle_beta   90.00
_cell.angle_gamma   90.00
#
_symmetry.space_group_name_H-M   'P 1'
#
loop_
_entity.id
_entity.type
_entity.pdbx_description
1 polymer ?
#
loop_
_entity_poly.entity_id
_entity_poly.type
_entity_poly.pdbx_seq_one_letter_code
_entity_poly.pdbx_strand_id
1 'polypeptide(L)'
;MRRFRMLLWLLAAVLTSPAVAASGGRPALQTYDLTPTLGYDLRAERGRNNAWAEVHLVAALQGLVNWKRPRLYVTYVTDDGRRPARIDKFWLARMRAPGGWLSDAPLHPVDSLETLVQTFRRSVKGVVLYDLHVPATSNVASTVAGCEDLLPVPYDPAPGSVYDRLVIRGPRLPVKVRLLHEDGSPLFTGAETGSAKCDAYLWAKRRYLDTGKCDPALLGYYLDSWWLTAPTKSGPNTHGLSNHDFFIARRAFFFDLSPWEDELPQDDPHQPPGTDHRTLLAILRSAYDRTHGRKMIHVGGFVPWAWKYTQTAGGRHGDVASEWHYAAILSCFNAYMDADAPGLNAMANASVFALFPLKSRYPQPTPGPADWTKAGYLDAAGRVVPDTYVTFYVG
;
A
#
# COMPACT_ATOMS: atom_id res chain seq x y z
N MET A 1 -41.55 -61.38 21.37
CA MET A 1 -40.09 -61.28 21.18
C MET A 1 -39.74 -59.83 20.89
N ARG A 2 -39.12 -59.14 21.86
CA ARG A 2 -37.76 -58.56 21.76
C ARG A 2 -37.68 -57.37 20.78
N ARG A 3 -37.76 -56.14 21.29
CA ARG A 3 -36.63 -55.28 21.75
C ARG A 3 -35.91 -54.62 20.58
N PHE A 4 -36.01 -53.30 20.46
CA PHE A 4 -34.87 -52.37 20.57
C PHE A 4 -35.38 -50.91 20.59
N ARG A 5 -35.52 -50.36 21.81
CA ARG A 5 -35.49 -48.90 22.04
C ARG A 5 -34.03 -48.56 22.26
N MET A 6 -33.43 -47.74 21.39
CA MET A 6 -32.10 -47.18 21.64
C MET A 6 -32.28 -45.71 22.04
N LEU A 7 -32.15 -45.48 23.34
CA LEU A 7 -32.22 -44.20 24.02
C LEU A 7 -30.79 -43.60 23.97
N LEU A 8 -30.57 -42.58 23.14
CA LEU A 8 -29.30 -41.85 23.15
C LEU A 8 -29.39 -40.69 24.15
N TRP A 9 -28.81 -40.89 25.33
CA TRP A 9 -28.52 -39.80 26.27
C TRP A 9 -27.22 -39.12 25.85
N LEU A 10 -27.31 -37.92 25.28
CA LEU A 10 -26.16 -37.02 25.13
C LEU A 10 -26.13 -36.10 26.35
N LEU A 11 -25.25 -36.43 27.31
CA LEU A 11 -24.83 -35.50 28.35
C LEU A 11 -24.07 -34.33 27.68
N ALA A 12 -24.70 -33.15 27.64
CA ALA A 12 -24.00 -31.91 27.35
C ALA A 12 -23.20 -31.51 28.59
N ALA A 13 -21.92 -31.90 28.64
CA ALA A 13 -20.97 -31.35 29.59
C ALA A 13 -20.73 -29.87 29.22
N VAL A 14 -21.34 -28.96 29.96
CA VAL A 14 -21.02 -27.52 29.91
C VAL A 14 -19.61 -27.37 30.49
N LEU A 15 -18.61 -27.33 29.62
CA LEU A 15 -17.27 -26.84 29.96
C LEU A 15 -17.36 -25.33 30.16
N THR A 16 -17.69 -24.89 31.37
CA THR A 16 -17.45 -23.51 31.79
C THR A 16 -15.95 -23.33 31.92
N SER A 17 -15.27 -22.89 30.86
CA SER A 17 -13.92 -22.34 30.99
C SER A 17 -13.99 -21.11 31.89
N PRO A 18 -13.12 -20.98 32.92
CA PRO A 18 -13.08 -19.78 33.71
C PRO A 18 -12.66 -18.63 32.79
N ALA A 19 -13.51 -17.62 32.68
CA ALA A 19 -13.16 -16.36 32.05
C ALA A 19 -11.97 -15.78 32.83
N VAL A 20 -10.79 -15.88 32.24
CA VAL A 20 -9.65 -15.08 32.66
C VAL A 20 -10.06 -13.64 32.39
N ALA A 21 -10.40 -12.92 33.46
CA ALA A 21 -10.56 -11.48 33.41
C ALA A 21 -9.22 -10.89 32.95
N ALA A 22 -9.12 -10.56 31.67
CA ALA A 22 -8.00 -9.81 31.13
C ALA A 22 -7.98 -8.46 31.86
N SER A 23 -6.93 -8.20 32.62
CA SER A 23 -6.65 -6.88 33.17
C SER A 23 -6.59 -5.88 32.01
N GLY A 24 -7.61 -5.02 31.95
CA GLY A 24 -7.99 -4.24 30.77
C GLY A 24 -7.10 -3.02 30.49
N GLY A 25 -5.86 -3.24 30.05
CA GLY A 25 -5.09 -2.24 29.31
C GLY A 25 -5.18 -2.52 27.81
N ARG A 26 -5.53 -1.52 26.99
CA ARG A 26 -5.41 -1.65 25.52
C ARG A 26 -3.92 -1.82 25.15
N PRO A 27 -3.58 -2.64 24.14
CA PRO A 27 -2.20 -2.82 23.73
C PRO A 27 -1.52 -1.49 23.38
N ALA A 28 -0.26 -1.35 23.79
CA ALA A 28 0.61 -0.24 23.43
C ALA A 28 0.66 -0.02 21.90
N LEU A 29 0.59 1.25 21.48
CA LEU A 29 0.80 1.67 20.11
C LEU A 29 2.24 2.17 19.96
N GLN A 30 3.06 1.45 19.19
CA GLN A 30 4.38 1.93 18.84
C GLN A 30 4.24 3.09 17.85
N THR A 31 4.99 4.17 18.06
CA THR A 31 5.02 5.32 17.16
C THR A 31 6.41 5.48 16.57
N TYR A 32 6.50 5.64 15.26
CA TYR A 32 7.76 5.81 14.56
C TYR A 32 7.75 7.09 13.72
N ASP A 33 8.78 7.92 13.87
CA ASP A 33 8.96 9.12 13.06
C ASP A 33 9.82 8.78 11.84
N LEU A 34 9.17 8.73 10.67
CA LEU A 34 9.79 8.44 9.38
C LEU A 34 10.14 9.74 8.62
N THR A 35 9.80 10.92 9.17
CA THR A 35 10.13 12.21 8.54
C THR A 35 11.61 12.49 8.30
N PRO A 36 12.59 11.91 9.05
CA PRO A 36 14.00 12.07 8.72
C PRO A 36 14.34 11.64 7.28
N THR A 37 13.61 10.67 6.72
CA THR A 37 13.81 10.22 5.34
C THR A 37 13.50 11.29 4.29
N LEU A 38 12.66 12.28 4.63
CA LEU A 38 12.35 13.41 3.76
C LEU A 38 13.51 14.40 3.63
N GLY A 39 14.46 14.35 4.57
CA GLY A 39 15.65 15.20 4.59
C GLY A 39 16.85 14.60 3.85
N TYR A 40 16.74 13.40 3.28
CA TYR A 40 17.82 12.82 2.48
C TYR A 40 18.11 13.67 1.24
N ASP A 41 19.38 13.78 0.88
CA ASP A 41 19.78 14.34 -0.41
C ASP A 41 19.41 13.37 -1.54
N LEU A 42 18.30 13.63 -2.22
CA LEU A 42 17.80 12.81 -3.32
C LEU A 42 18.67 12.90 -4.59
N ARG A 43 19.61 13.86 -4.68
CA ARG A 43 20.56 13.94 -5.79
C ARG A 43 21.74 12.99 -5.57
N ALA A 44 22.14 12.77 -4.32
CA ALA A 44 23.12 11.76 -3.96
C ALA A 44 22.51 10.36 -4.08
N GLU A 45 23.19 9.44 -4.78
CA GLU A 45 22.75 8.05 -4.95
C GLU A 45 22.40 7.39 -3.61
N ARG A 46 23.27 7.59 -2.62
CA ARG A 46 23.05 7.04 -1.30
C ARG A 46 21.82 7.60 -0.60
N GLY A 47 21.58 8.91 -0.74
CA GLY A 47 20.43 9.57 -0.13
C GLY A 47 19.11 9.09 -0.72
N ARG A 48 18.98 9.05 -2.06
CA ARG A 48 17.76 8.54 -2.72
C ARG A 48 17.51 7.06 -2.44
N ASN A 49 18.55 6.22 -2.44
CA ASN A 49 18.40 4.79 -2.18
C ASN A 49 17.93 4.53 -0.74
N ASN A 50 18.49 5.23 0.25
CA ASN A 50 18.03 5.11 1.64
C ASN A 50 16.64 5.70 1.86
N ALA A 51 16.30 6.83 1.22
CA ALA A 51 14.95 7.40 1.28
C ALA A 51 13.89 6.40 0.82
N TRP A 52 14.13 5.75 -0.33
CA TRP A 52 13.26 4.69 -0.84
C TRP A 52 13.22 3.47 0.08
N ALA A 53 14.39 2.94 0.44
CA ALA A 53 14.51 1.66 1.14
C ALA A 53 13.90 1.70 2.55
N GLU A 54 14.09 2.80 3.29
CA GLU A 54 13.54 2.95 4.63
C GLU A 54 12.02 3.06 4.60
N VAL A 55 11.47 3.86 3.68
CA VAL A 55 10.01 4.03 3.58
C VAL A 55 9.34 2.74 3.12
N HIS A 56 9.92 2.04 2.13
CA HIS A 56 9.39 0.76 1.64
C HIS A 56 9.36 -0.29 2.76
N LEU A 57 10.45 -0.41 3.52
CA LEU A 57 10.55 -1.36 4.63
C LEU A 57 9.58 -1.01 5.76
N VAL A 58 9.46 0.26 6.14
CA VAL A 58 8.59 0.69 7.24
C VAL A 58 7.12 0.54 6.87
N ALA A 59 6.72 0.88 5.64
CA ALA A 59 5.35 0.65 5.17
C ALA A 59 4.99 -0.84 5.19
N ALA A 60 5.90 -1.70 4.71
CA ALA A 60 5.70 -3.14 4.77
C ALA A 60 5.60 -3.67 6.20
N LEU A 61 6.51 -3.25 7.09
CA LEU A 61 6.46 -3.62 8.50
C LEU A 61 5.14 -3.20 9.14
N GLN A 62 4.71 -1.96 8.87
CA GLN A 62 3.45 -1.42 9.35
C GLN A 62 2.26 -2.29 8.90
N GLY A 63 2.20 -2.64 7.62
CA GLY A 63 1.17 -3.54 7.10
C GLY A 63 1.15 -4.89 7.81
N LEU A 64 2.32 -5.53 7.94
CA LEU A 64 2.46 -6.84 8.59
C LEU A 64 2.04 -6.84 10.07
N VAL A 65 2.29 -5.77 10.80
CA VAL A 65 1.96 -5.71 12.23
C VAL A 65 0.53 -5.24 12.47
N ASN A 66 -0.04 -4.44 11.56
CA ASN A 66 -1.38 -3.87 11.70
C ASN A 66 -2.50 -4.73 11.09
N TRP A 67 -2.23 -5.90 10.49
CA TRP A 67 -3.29 -6.67 9.80
C TRP A 67 -4.54 -7.04 10.64
N LYS A 68 -4.43 -7.05 11.98
CA LYS A 68 -5.53 -7.43 12.91
C LYS A 68 -5.91 -6.36 13.93
N ARG A 69 -4.99 -5.47 14.28
CA ARG A 69 -5.15 -4.47 15.34
C ARG A 69 -4.07 -3.39 15.17
N PRO A 70 -4.31 -2.14 15.59
CA PRO A 70 -3.30 -1.10 15.46
C PRO A 70 -2.14 -1.40 16.42
N ARG A 71 -0.91 -1.47 15.89
CA ARG A 71 0.33 -1.74 16.65
C ARG A 71 1.44 -0.77 16.30
N LEU A 72 1.50 -0.28 15.07
CA LEU A 72 2.47 0.71 14.61
C LEU A 72 1.77 1.88 13.92
N TYR A 73 2.02 3.08 14.42
CA TYR A 73 1.61 4.34 13.80
C TYR A 73 2.86 5.10 13.33
N VAL A 74 2.85 5.55 12.08
CA VAL A 74 3.99 6.19 11.41
C VAL A 74 3.68 7.66 11.19
N THR A 75 4.65 8.52 11.48
CA THR A 75 4.59 9.94 11.13
C THR A 75 5.47 10.17 9.90
N TYR A 76 4.89 10.63 8.79
CA TYR A 76 5.60 10.72 7.51
C TYR A 76 5.04 11.80 6.56
N VAL A 77 3.73 11.84 6.33
CA VAL A 77 3.12 12.65 5.26
C VAL A 77 3.31 14.15 5.54
N THR A 78 3.64 14.90 4.51
CA THR A 78 3.80 16.36 4.58
C THR A 78 2.55 17.07 4.06
N ASP A 79 2.13 18.14 4.72
CA ASP A 79 1.21 19.09 4.09
C ASP A 79 2.04 19.85 3.05
N ASP A 80 1.57 19.88 1.79
CA ASP A 80 2.06 20.73 0.68
C ASP A 80 3.58 20.76 0.39
N GLY A 81 4.33 19.77 0.88
CA GLY A 81 5.78 19.70 0.73
C GLY A 81 6.56 20.69 1.62
N ARG A 82 5.91 21.51 2.45
CA ARG A 82 6.60 22.53 3.28
C ARG A 82 6.48 22.28 4.78
N ARG A 83 5.52 21.49 5.24
CA ARG A 83 5.31 21.22 6.68
C ARG A 83 5.15 19.72 6.93
N PRO A 84 6.23 18.98 7.20
CA PRO A 84 6.13 17.55 7.44
C PRO A 84 5.26 17.22 8.66
N ALA A 85 4.60 16.06 8.61
CA ALA A 85 3.95 15.37 9.72
C ALA A 85 2.66 15.97 10.32
N ARG A 86 2.16 17.11 9.83
CA ARG A 86 0.98 17.74 10.43
C ARG A 86 -0.26 16.88 10.30
N ILE A 87 -0.49 16.26 9.15
CA ILE A 87 -1.67 15.45 8.91
C ILE A 87 -1.69 14.16 9.75
N ASP A 88 -0.56 13.45 9.86
CA ASP A 88 -0.48 12.23 10.69
C ASP A 88 -0.68 12.56 12.18
N LYS A 89 -0.02 13.62 12.67
CA LYS A 89 -0.19 14.07 14.05
C LYS A 89 -1.64 14.51 14.33
N PHE A 90 -2.27 15.19 13.36
CA PHE A 90 -3.67 15.59 13.45
C PHE A 90 -4.60 14.38 13.59
N TRP A 91 -4.48 13.38 12.72
CA TRP A 91 -5.34 12.19 12.77
C TRP A 91 -5.10 11.36 14.03
N LEU A 92 -3.85 11.20 14.46
CA LEU A 92 -3.54 10.55 15.73
C LEU A 92 -4.19 11.29 16.90
N ALA A 93 -4.05 12.61 16.98
CA ALA A 93 -4.70 13.42 18.02
C ALA A 93 -6.23 13.28 17.97
N ARG A 94 -6.83 13.29 16.77
CA ARG A 94 -8.27 13.13 16.58
C ARG A 94 -8.80 11.78 17.07
N MET A 95 -8.05 10.69 16.84
CA MET A 95 -8.40 9.35 17.32
C MET A 95 -8.16 9.17 18.82
N ARG A 96 -7.26 9.96 19.41
CA ARG A 96 -6.91 9.92 20.84
C ARG A 96 -7.63 10.95 21.71
N ALA A 97 -8.46 11.81 21.12
CA ALA A 97 -9.32 12.72 21.89
C ALA A 97 -10.14 11.95 22.95
N PRO A 98 -10.55 12.58 24.06
CA PRO A 98 -11.32 11.91 25.12
C PRO A 98 -12.50 11.10 24.57
N GLY A 99 -12.60 9.82 24.96
CA GLY A 99 -13.62 8.89 24.44
C GLY A 99 -13.40 8.40 23.00
N GLY A 100 -12.30 8.79 22.36
CA GLY A 100 -11.90 8.37 21.03
C GLY A 100 -11.40 6.92 20.97
N TRP A 101 -11.26 6.39 19.75
CA TRP A 101 -10.86 5.00 19.53
C TRP A 101 -9.51 4.64 20.16
N LEU A 102 -8.54 5.54 20.18
CA LEU A 102 -7.19 5.28 20.70
C LEU A 102 -6.89 6.06 21.98
N SER A 103 -7.91 6.58 22.69
CA SER A 103 -7.74 7.45 23.87
C SER A 103 -6.84 6.83 24.92
N ASP A 104 -7.03 5.54 25.20
CA ASP A 104 -6.36 4.83 26.30
C ASP A 104 -5.14 4.02 25.84
N ALA A 105 -4.79 4.10 24.55
CA ALA A 105 -3.61 3.40 24.03
C ALA A 105 -2.35 4.17 24.44
N PRO A 106 -1.43 3.55 25.22
CA PRO A 106 -0.13 4.15 25.51
C PRO A 106 0.67 4.30 24.21
N LEU A 107 1.30 5.46 24.01
CA LEU A 107 2.23 5.67 22.90
C LEU A 107 3.65 5.33 23.36
N HIS A 108 4.33 4.54 22.54
CA HIS A 108 5.73 4.19 22.75
C HIS A 108 6.54 4.60 21.52
N PRO A 109 7.25 5.75 21.58
CA PRO A 109 8.18 6.14 20.54
C PRO A 109 9.29 5.10 20.36
N VAL A 110 9.67 4.87 19.11
CA VAL A 110 10.81 4.03 18.74
C VAL A 110 11.82 4.86 17.95
N ASP A 111 13.06 4.90 18.41
CA ASP A 111 14.02 5.92 17.98
C ASP A 111 14.92 5.51 16.80
N SER A 112 14.87 4.25 16.38
CA SER A 112 15.67 3.78 15.25
C SER A 112 14.99 2.67 14.46
N LEU A 113 15.39 2.53 13.18
CA LEU A 113 14.88 1.50 12.28
C LEU A 113 15.21 0.09 12.81
N GLU A 114 16.41 -0.10 13.34
CA GLU A 114 16.88 -1.35 13.93
C GLU A 114 16.05 -1.74 15.15
N THR A 115 15.78 -0.79 16.05
CA THR A 115 14.93 -1.02 17.23
C THR A 115 13.48 -1.28 16.83
N LEU A 116 12.99 -0.61 15.80
CA LEU A 116 11.64 -0.84 15.26
C LEU A 116 11.48 -2.26 14.74
N VAL A 117 12.41 -2.71 13.90
CA VAL A 117 12.44 -4.09 13.38
C VAL A 117 12.57 -5.10 14.52
N GLN A 118 13.44 -4.83 15.51
CA GLN A 118 13.63 -5.70 16.66
C GLN A 118 12.38 -5.81 17.53
N THR A 119 11.69 -4.68 17.77
CA THR A 119 10.42 -4.61 18.51
C THR A 119 9.36 -5.54 17.90
N PHE A 120 9.33 -5.64 16.58
CA PHE A 120 8.36 -6.45 15.84
C PHE A 120 8.92 -7.76 15.31
N ARG A 121 10.12 -8.19 15.73
CA ARG A 121 10.85 -9.34 15.18
C ARG A 121 10.04 -10.63 15.10
N ARG A 122 9.14 -10.87 16.06
CA ARG A 122 8.25 -12.05 16.09
C ARG A 122 7.15 -12.04 15.02
N SER A 123 6.86 -10.89 14.42
CA SER A 123 5.85 -10.71 13.37
C SER A 123 6.46 -10.81 11.96
N VAL A 124 7.78 -10.94 11.85
CA VAL A 124 8.53 -10.93 10.58
C VAL A 124 9.35 -12.22 10.47
N LYS A 125 9.25 -12.93 9.34
CA LYS A 125 9.98 -14.19 9.12
C LYS A 125 11.38 -14.01 8.54
N GLY A 126 11.67 -12.85 7.96
CA GLY A 126 12.93 -12.52 7.31
C GLY A 126 12.77 -11.40 6.30
N VAL A 127 13.62 -11.39 5.28
CA VAL A 127 13.57 -10.42 4.18
C VAL A 127 13.37 -11.09 2.82
N VAL A 128 12.75 -10.35 1.91
CA VAL A 128 12.86 -10.56 0.46
C VAL A 128 13.82 -9.52 -0.09
N LEU A 129 14.90 -9.98 -0.71
CA LEU A 129 15.84 -9.12 -1.42
C LEU A 129 15.36 -8.88 -2.83
N TYR A 130 15.37 -7.62 -3.26
CA TYR A 130 15.01 -7.23 -4.62
C TYR A 130 16.12 -6.45 -5.33
N ASP A 131 16.04 -6.44 -6.65
CA ASP A 131 17.07 -5.95 -7.56
C ASP A 131 16.76 -4.53 -8.03
N LEU A 132 17.67 -3.58 -7.83
CA LEU A 132 17.51 -2.23 -8.33
C LEU A 132 17.77 -2.11 -9.85
N HIS A 133 18.42 -3.11 -10.47
CA HIS A 133 18.59 -3.17 -11.93
C HIS A 133 17.31 -3.60 -12.66
N VAL A 134 16.39 -4.28 -11.96
CA VAL A 134 15.06 -4.64 -12.47
C VAL A 134 14.00 -4.03 -11.54
N PRO A 135 13.63 -2.75 -11.77
CA PRO A 135 12.80 -1.97 -10.84
C PRO A 135 11.50 -2.65 -10.40
N ALA A 136 10.87 -3.38 -11.32
CA ALA A 136 9.66 -4.16 -11.09
C ALA A 136 9.74 -5.09 -9.87
N THR A 137 10.95 -5.56 -9.54
CA THR A 137 11.17 -6.47 -8.41
C THR A 137 10.87 -5.83 -7.05
N SER A 138 10.83 -4.50 -6.93
CA SER A 138 10.39 -3.84 -5.69
C SER A 138 8.89 -4.03 -5.43
N ASN A 139 8.06 -4.03 -6.48
CA ASN A 139 6.63 -4.36 -6.39
C ASN A 139 6.43 -5.85 -6.16
N VAL A 140 7.20 -6.71 -6.84
CA VAL A 140 7.19 -8.15 -6.54
C VAL A 140 7.55 -8.39 -5.07
N ALA A 141 8.52 -7.67 -4.52
CA ALA A 141 8.89 -7.74 -3.12
C ALA A 141 7.75 -7.29 -2.17
N SER A 142 6.95 -6.29 -2.54
CA SER A 142 5.73 -5.91 -1.78
C SER A 142 4.70 -7.03 -1.75
N THR A 143 4.49 -7.71 -2.89
CA THR A 143 3.61 -8.90 -2.98
C THR A 143 4.13 -10.03 -2.09
N VAL A 144 5.43 -10.33 -2.18
CA VAL A 144 6.09 -11.35 -1.36
C VAL A 144 6.01 -10.98 0.12
N ALA A 145 6.18 -9.71 0.47
CA ALA A 145 6.13 -9.23 1.85
C ALA A 145 4.81 -9.61 2.53
N GLY A 146 3.67 -9.26 1.91
CA GLY A 146 2.35 -9.60 2.45
C GLY A 146 2.07 -11.11 2.44
N CYS A 147 2.44 -11.80 1.36
CA CYS A 147 2.08 -13.20 1.16
C CYS A 147 3.00 -14.18 1.95
N GLU A 148 4.20 -13.76 2.39
CA GLU A 148 5.16 -14.57 3.16
C GLU A 148 5.61 -14.00 4.52
N ASP A 149 5.04 -12.87 4.98
CA ASP A 149 5.43 -12.17 6.22
C ASP A 149 6.92 -11.74 6.23
N LEU A 150 7.39 -11.20 5.11
CA LEU A 150 8.78 -10.77 4.90
C LEU A 150 8.89 -9.25 4.76
N LEU A 151 10.05 -8.67 5.08
CA LEU A 151 10.33 -7.26 4.79
C LEU A 151 11.02 -7.11 3.44
N PRO A 152 10.58 -6.19 2.56
CA PRO A 152 11.28 -5.87 1.32
C PRO A 152 12.53 -5.05 1.63
N VAL A 153 13.66 -5.47 1.06
CA VAL A 153 14.96 -4.79 1.21
C VAL A 153 15.65 -4.78 -0.15
N PRO A 154 16.07 -3.61 -0.67
CA PRO A 154 16.88 -3.57 -1.89
C PRO A 154 18.24 -4.20 -1.61
N TYR A 155 18.76 -4.98 -2.54
CA TYR A 155 20.14 -5.44 -2.46
C TYR A 155 21.10 -4.27 -2.74
N ASP A 156 21.68 -3.73 -1.68
CA ASP A 156 22.70 -2.66 -1.74
C ASP A 156 23.82 -3.00 -0.74
N PRO A 157 24.97 -3.54 -1.19
CA PRO A 157 26.06 -3.92 -0.30
C PRO A 157 26.83 -2.71 0.28
N ALA A 158 26.52 -1.47 -0.10
CA ALA A 158 27.24 -0.31 0.38
C ALA A 158 27.07 -0.11 1.90
N PRO A 159 28.16 0.14 2.66
CA PRO A 159 28.09 0.32 4.11
C PRO A 159 27.05 1.36 4.52
N GLY A 160 26.15 1.02 5.45
CA GLY A 160 25.06 1.84 5.98
C GLY A 160 23.75 1.81 5.18
N SER A 161 23.66 1.01 4.12
CA SER A 161 22.40 0.80 3.39
C SER A 161 21.41 0.08 4.32
N VAL A 162 20.12 0.06 3.98
CA VAL A 162 19.15 -0.75 4.74
C VAL A 162 19.54 -2.23 4.74
N TYR A 163 20.11 -2.74 3.65
CA TYR A 163 20.65 -4.10 3.56
C TYR A 163 21.83 -4.31 4.53
N ASP A 164 22.83 -3.45 4.50
CA ASP A 164 23.97 -3.53 5.42
C ASP A 164 23.51 -3.44 6.88
N ARG A 165 22.63 -2.48 7.19
CA ARG A 165 22.12 -2.23 8.54
C ARG A 165 21.26 -3.36 9.08
N LEU A 166 20.39 -3.98 8.29
CA LEU A 166 19.41 -4.96 8.80
C LEU A 166 19.74 -6.43 8.51
N VAL A 167 20.45 -6.70 7.42
CA VAL A 167 20.74 -8.06 6.95
C VAL A 167 22.17 -8.47 7.28
N ILE A 168 23.16 -7.60 7.03
CA ILE A 168 24.57 -7.93 7.24
C ILE A 168 25.00 -7.69 8.69
N ARG A 169 24.76 -6.49 9.22
CA ARG A 169 25.27 -6.06 10.52
C ARG A 169 24.26 -6.20 11.64
N GLY A 170 23.10 -5.55 11.54
CA GLY A 170 22.12 -5.37 12.64
C GLY A 170 21.39 -6.65 13.05
N PRO A 171 20.05 -6.72 13.10
CA PRO A 171 19.33 -7.92 13.58
C PRO A 171 19.59 -9.20 12.75
N ARG A 172 20.42 -9.14 11.71
CA ARG A 172 20.80 -10.24 10.80
C ARG A 172 19.57 -10.99 10.33
N LEU A 173 18.62 -10.24 9.77
CA LEU A 173 17.38 -10.84 9.28
C LEU A 173 17.70 -11.89 8.22
N PRO A 174 17.15 -13.11 8.33
CA PRO A 174 17.43 -14.15 7.35
C PRO A 174 16.82 -13.77 6.01
N VAL A 175 17.60 -13.90 4.94
CA VAL A 175 17.11 -13.80 3.57
C VAL A 175 16.29 -15.05 3.27
N LYS A 176 15.01 -14.88 2.93
CA LYS A 176 14.07 -15.99 2.64
C LYS A 176 13.71 -16.09 1.16
N VAL A 177 13.69 -14.95 0.46
CA VAL A 177 13.48 -14.88 -0.98
C VAL A 177 14.51 -13.92 -1.57
N ARG A 178 15.06 -14.27 -2.73
CA ARG A 178 15.94 -13.42 -3.54
C ARG A 178 15.34 -13.28 -4.92
N LEU A 179 15.14 -12.04 -5.37
CA LEU A 179 14.70 -11.71 -6.73
C LEU A 179 15.89 -11.34 -7.64
N LEU A 180 17.05 -11.91 -7.33
CA LEU A 180 18.34 -11.75 -7.98
C LEU A 180 19.25 -12.94 -7.63
N HIS A 181 20.28 -13.19 -8.42
CA HIS A 181 21.27 -14.23 -8.16
C HIS A 181 22.18 -13.88 -6.96
N GLU A 182 22.91 -14.88 -6.44
CA GLU A 182 23.79 -14.69 -5.27
C GLU A 182 24.93 -13.70 -5.54
N ASP A 183 25.42 -13.67 -6.77
CA ASP A 183 26.45 -12.73 -7.25
C ASP A 183 25.94 -11.30 -7.47
N GLY A 184 24.63 -11.08 -7.30
CA GLY A 184 23.98 -9.79 -7.49
C GLY A 184 23.48 -9.54 -8.92
N SER A 185 23.66 -10.48 -9.85
CA SER A 185 23.14 -10.35 -11.22
C SER A 185 21.61 -10.52 -11.28
N PRO A 186 20.93 -9.89 -12.27
CA PRO A 186 19.48 -9.97 -12.40
C PRO A 186 18.96 -11.40 -12.59
N LEU A 187 17.93 -11.77 -11.82
CA LEU A 187 17.22 -13.04 -12.00
C LEU A 187 16.30 -13.02 -13.22
N PHE A 188 15.72 -11.85 -13.51
CA PHE A 188 14.82 -11.65 -14.64
C PHE A 188 15.56 -10.91 -15.74
N THR A 189 15.58 -11.48 -16.94
CA THR A 189 16.35 -10.98 -18.07
C THR A 189 15.51 -10.71 -19.32
N GLY A 190 14.20 -10.98 -19.26
CA GLY A 190 13.31 -10.93 -20.42
C GLY A 190 13.33 -12.21 -21.26
N ALA A 191 13.84 -13.31 -20.72
CA ALA A 191 13.91 -14.58 -21.44
C ALA A 191 12.53 -15.16 -21.79
N GLU A 192 11.47 -14.85 -21.03
CA GLU A 192 10.11 -15.34 -21.30
C GLU A 192 9.35 -14.41 -22.24
N THR A 193 9.38 -13.09 -22.01
CA THR A 193 8.53 -12.12 -22.73
C THR A 193 9.28 -11.09 -23.57
N GLY A 194 10.61 -11.09 -23.52
CA GLY A 194 11.43 -9.97 -23.99
C GLY A 194 11.49 -8.78 -23.04
N SER A 195 10.90 -8.88 -21.84
CA SER A 195 10.88 -7.83 -20.81
C SER A 195 11.18 -8.42 -19.44
N ALA A 196 12.29 -8.00 -18.82
CA ALA A 196 12.62 -8.42 -17.45
C ALA A 196 11.54 -7.99 -16.44
N LYS A 197 10.91 -6.82 -16.69
CA LYS A 197 9.78 -6.32 -15.90
C LYS A 197 8.58 -7.27 -15.96
N CYS A 198 8.15 -7.63 -17.16
CA CYS A 198 6.99 -8.51 -17.32
C CYS A 198 7.26 -9.93 -16.82
N ASP A 199 8.46 -10.47 -17.05
CA ASP A 199 8.88 -11.77 -16.52
C ASP A 199 8.80 -11.80 -14.97
N ALA A 200 9.22 -10.73 -14.30
CA ALA A 200 9.14 -10.61 -12.85
C ALA A 200 7.69 -10.65 -12.34
N TYR A 201 6.78 -9.93 -13.00
CA TYR A 201 5.36 -9.94 -12.64
C TYR A 201 4.66 -11.26 -12.95
N LEU A 202 4.96 -11.90 -14.09
CA LEU A 202 4.42 -13.21 -14.42
C LEU A 202 4.92 -14.29 -13.45
N TRP A 203 6.19 -14.22 -13.02
CA TRP A 203 6.70 -15.06 -11.95
C TRP A 203 5.90 -14.88 -10.65
N ALA A 204 5.67 -13.64 -10.22
CA ALA A 204 4.92 -13.34 -9.01
C ALA A 204 3.46 -13.82 -9.13
N LYS A 205 2.83 -13.57 -10.28
CA LYS A 205 1.46 -13.97 -10.61
C LYS A 205 1.30 -15.48 -10.45
N ARG A 206 2.14 -16.27 -11.13
CA ARG A 206 2.14 -17.73 -11.05
C ARG A 206 2.35 -18.24 -9.63
N ARG A 207 3.25 -17.60 -8.88
CA ARG A 207 3.64 -18.06 -7.55
C ARG A 207 2.61 -17.72 -6.47
N TYR A 208 1.94 -16.58 -6.57
CA TYR A 208 1.14 -16.06 -5.46
C TYR A 208 -0.32 -15.75 -5.80
N LEU A 209 -0.60 -15.16 -6.96
CA LEU A 209 -1.98 -14.83 -7.36
C LEU A 209 -2.72 -16.10 -7.81
N ASP A 210 -2.12 -16.84 -8.74
CA ASP A 210 -2.72 -18.05 -9.32
C ASP A 210 -2.89 -19.16 -8.25
N THR A 211 -1.95 -19.26 -7.31
CA THR A 211 -1.98 -20.24 -6.21
C THR A 211 -2.88 -19.81 -5.04
N GLY A 212 -3.38 -18.57 -5.03
CA GLY A 212 -4.24 -18.07 -3.97
C GLY A 212 -3.56 -17.67 -2.67
N LYS A 213 -2.25 -17.44 -2.69
CA LYS A 213 -1.52 -16.92 -1.53
C LYS A 213 -1.76 -15.42 -1.30
N CYS A 214 -2.06 -14.69 -2.38
CA CYS A 214 -2.47 -13.29 -2.33
C CYS A 214 -4.00 -13.16 -2.46
N ASP A 215 -4.57 -12.08 -1.92
CA ASP A 215 -6.00 -11.81 -2.04
C ASP A 215 -6.31 -11.37 -3.49
N PRO A 216 -7.09 -12.15 -4.25
CA PRO A 216 -7.36 -11.83 -5.65
C PRO A 216 -8.28 -10.61 -5.84
N ALA A 217 -8.91 -10.11 -4.77
CA ALA A 217 -9.75 -8.91 -4.83
C ALA A 217 -8.98 -7.61 -4.52
N LEU A 218 -7.66 -7.68 -4.29
CA LEU A 218 -6.84 -6.54 -3.93
C LEU A 218 -5.55 -6.49 -4.75
N LEU A 219 -5.38 -5.44 -5.54
CA LEU A 219 -4.18 -5.17 -6.33
C LEU A 219 -3.64 -3.77 -6.01
N GLY A 220 -2.34 -3.55 -6.25
CA GLY A 220 -1.68 -2.26 -6.09
C GLY A 220 -0.90 -1.87 -7.34
N TYR A 221 -1.38 -0.85 -8.06
CA TYR A 221 -0.67 -0.23 -9.18
C TYR A 221 0.17 0.95 -8.68
N TYR A 222 1.39 0.65 -8.22
CA TYR A 222 2.29 1.64 -7.63
C TYR A 222 3.56 1.75 -8.45
N LEU A 223 4.09 2.97 -8.56
CA LEU A 223 5.40 3.22 -9.16
C LEU A 223 6.46 2.36 -8.47
N ASP A 224 7.18 1.55 -9.24
CA ASP A 224 8.26 0.72 -8.74
C ASP A 224 9.55 1.53 -8.45
N SER A 225 10.69 0.86 -8.21
CA SER A 225 11.91 1.57 -7.86
C SER A 225 12.50 2.42 -8.99
N TRP A 226 11.84 2.51 -10.16
CA TRP A 226 12.14 3.47 -11.21
C TRP A 226 12.02 4.91 -10.73
N TRP A 227 11.28 5.18 -9.66
CA TRP A 227 11.30 6.47 -8.97
C TRP A 227 12.72 6.98 -8.70
N LEU A 228 13.66 6.08 -8.38
CA LEU A 228 15.07 6.39 -8.10
C LEU A 228 15.81 7.01 -9.29
N THR A 229 15.31 6.86 -10.52
CA THR A 229 15.92 7.48 -11.71
C THR A 229 15.74 8.99 -11.73
N ALA A 230 14.65 9.49 -11.13
CA ALA A 230 14.30 10.91 -11.13
C ALA A 230 13.48 11.29 -9.87
N PRO A 231 14.04 11.13 -8.65
CA PRO A 231 13.30 11.29 -7.40
C PRO A 231 12.92 12.75 -7.10
N THR A 232 13.52 13.71 -7.81
CA THR A 232 13.26 15.15 -7.66
C THR A 232 12.21 15.68 -8.63
N LYS A 233 11.59 14.83 -9.47
CA LYS A 233 10.51 15.25 -10.40
C LYS A 233 9.26 15.75 -9.67
N SER A 234 9.06 15.31 -8.43
CA SER A 234 7.95 15.71 -7.57
C SER A 234 8.43 15.73 -6.11
N GLY A 235 7.51 15.92 -5.15
CA GLY A 235 7.82 15.98 -3.73
C GLY A 235 8.49 14.70 -3.19
N PRO A 236 9.31 14.79 -2.13
CA PRO A 236 10.12 13.67 -1.61
C PRO A 236 9.31 12.47 -1.11
N ASN A 237 8.02 12.63 -0.84
CA ASN A 237 7.09 11.58 -0.39
C ASN A 237 6.14 11.07 -1.48
N THR A 238 6.35 11.44 -2.74
CA THR A 238 5.39 11.17 -3.84
C THR A 238 5.64 9.87 -4.60
N HIS A 239 6.41 8.95 -4.02
CA HIS A 239 6.67 7.62 -4.58
C HIS A 239 5.56 6.59 -4.29
N GLY A 240 4.52 6.92 -3.53
CA GLY A 240 3.38 6.02 -3.24
C GLY A 240 3.63 4.93 -2.18
N LEU A 241 4.89 4.58 -1.88
CA LEU A 241 5.24 3.54 -0.88
C LEU A 241 4.50 3.61 0.46
N SER A 242 4.18 4.81 0.96
CA SER A 242 3.54 4.96 2.28
C SER A 242 2.18 4.26 2.38
N ASN A 243 1.45 4.10 1.26
CA ASN A 243 0.16 3.41 1.20
C ASN A 243 0.32 1.89 1.03
N HIS A 244 1.54 1.38 0.79
CA HIS A 244 1.78 -0.06 0.70
C HIS A 244 1.40 -0.79 1.99
N ASP A 245 1.36 -0.10 3.14
CA ASP A 245 0.98 -0.69 4.43
C ASP A 245 -0.41 -1.35 4.38
N PHE A 246 -1.41 -0.69 3.79
CA PHE A 246 -2.76 -1.22 3.63
C PHE A 246 -2.80 -2.48 2.75
N PHE A 247 -2.10 -2.43 1.63
CA PHE A 247 -2.12 -3.48 0.60
C PHE A 247 -1.30 -4.69 1.05
N ILE A 248 -0.16 -4.48 1.70
CA ILE A 248 0.66 -5.55 2.32
C ILE A 248 -0.09 -6.21 3.47
N ALA A 249 -0.78 -5.44 4.33
CA ALA A 249 -1.60 -5.98 5.42
C ALA A 249 -2.67 -6.98 4.94
N ARG A 250 -3.12 -6.83 3.69
CA ARG A 250 -4.16 -7.66 3.06
C ARG A 250 -3.63 -8.58 1.96
N ARG A 251 -2.32 -8.74 1.85
CA ARG A 251 -1.70 -9.66 0.88
C ARG A 251 -2.09 -9.35 -0.57
N ALA A 252 -2.11 -8.07 -0.94
CA ALA A 252 -2.41 -7.63 -2.29
C ALA A 252 -1.30 -8.03 -3.28
N PHE A 253 -1.65 -8.05 -4.57
CA PHE A 253 -0.69 -8.23 -5.66
C PHE A 253 -0.29 -6.87 -6.26
N PHE A 254 1.01 -6.58 -6.32
CA PHE A 254 1.53 -5.30 -6.78
C PHE A 254 2.10 -5.36 -8.19
N PHE A 255 1.89 -4.32 -8.99
CA PHE A 255 2.43 -4.19 -10.34
C PHE A 255 2.64 -2.72 -10.75
N ASP A 256 3.42 -2.53 -11.82
CA ASP A 256 3.64 -1.25 -12.51
C ASP A 256 3.79 -1.54 -14.01
N LEU A 257 2.71 -1.39 -14.78
CA LEU A 257 2.65 -1.79 -16.18
C LEU A 257 1.95 -0.72 -17.01
N SER A 258 2.46 -0.43 -18.20
CA SER A 258 1.79 0.45 -19.15
C SER A 258 0.41 -0.10 -19.52
N PRO A 259 -0.64 0.74 -19.51
CA PRO A 259 -1.95 0.32 -20.02
C PRO A 259 -1.97 0.27 -21.55
N TRP A 260 -0.98 0.87 -22.25
CA TRP A 260 -1.01 1.00 -23.71
C TRP A 260 -0.37 -0.17 -24.45
N GLU A 261 -1.04 -0.65 -25.50
CA GLU A 261 -0.57 -1.71 -26.38
C GLU A 261 0.25 -1.23 -27.58
N ASP A 262 0.11 0.04 -27.94
CA ASP A 262 0.60 0.60 -29.20
C ASP A 262 1.93 1.37 -29.07
N GLU A 263 2.40 1.64 -27.85
CA GLU A 263 3.69 2.31 -27.60
C GLU A 263 4.62 1.51 -26.67
N LEU A 264 5.91 1.81 -26.78
CA LEU A 264 6.95 1.25 -25.91
C LEU A 264 7.03 2.10 -24.64
N PRO A 265 6.99 1.49 -23.44
CA PRO A 265 7.10 2.25 -22.21
C PRO A 265 8.52 2.77 -21.98
N GLN A 266 8.63 3.90 -21.28
CA GLN A 266 9.91 4.60 -21.09
C GLN A 266 10.87 3.85 -20.17
N ASP A 267 10.34 3.01 -19.28
CA ASP A 267 11.11 2.24 -18.29
C ASP A 267 11.58 0.86 -18.81
N ASP A 268 11.07 0.43 -19.96
CA ASP A 268 11.49 -0.79 -20.65
C ASP A 268 11.30 -0.64 -22.17
N PRO A 269 12.09 0.26 -22.82
CA PRO A 269 11.87 0.65 -24.21
C PRO A 269 12.31 -0.39 -25.23
N HIS A 270 12.86 -1.53 -24.79
CA HIS A 270 13.34 -2.60 -25.66
C HIS A 270 12.42 -3.82 -25.67
N GLN A 271 11.36 -3.82 -24.87
CA GLN A 271 10.37 -4.90 -24.91
C GLN A 271 9.65 -4.96 -26.27
N PRO A 272 9.12 -6.13 -26.65
CA PRO A 272 8.16 -6.20 -27.75
C PRO A 272 6.92 -5.32 -27.47
N PRO A 273 6.40 -4.56 -28.46
CA PRO A 273 5.22 -3.71 -28.26
C PRO A 273 4.03 -4.42 -27.60
N GLY A 274 3.40 -3.73 -26.66
CA GLY A 274 2.25 -4.21 -25.89
C GLY A 274 2.53 -5.35 -24.89
N THR A 275 3.79 -5.66 -24.58
CA THR A 275 4.13 -6.70 -23.59
C THR A 275 3.65 -6.31 -22.18
N ASP A 276 3.79 -5.04 -21.79
CA ASP A 276 3.19 -4.51 -20.55
C ASP A 276 1.67 -4.70 -20.49
N HIS A 277 0.95 -4.23 -21.52
CA HIS A 277 -0.51 -4.32 -21.58
C HIS A 277 -0.98 -5.78 -21.52
N ARG A 278 -0.36 -6.70 -22.27
CA ARG A 278 -0.68 -8.14 -22.18
C ARG A 278 -0.45 -8.71 -20.78
N THR A 279 0.62 -8.29 -20.10
CA THR A 279 0.92 -8.71 -18.73
C THR A 279 -0.10 -8.16 -17.74
N LEU A 280 -0.53 -6.90 -17.90
CA LEU A 280 -1.58 -6.28 -17.11
C LEU A 280 -2.89 -7.06 -17.24
N LEU A 281 -3.32 -7.34 -18.49
CA LEU A 281 -4.51 -8.15 -18.75
C LEU A 281 -4.40 -9.56 -18.16
N ALA A 282 -3.22 -10.18 -18.19
CA ALA A 282 -3.01 -11.50 -17.60
C ALA A 282 -3.16 -11.49 -16.06
N ILE A 283 -2.67 -10.46 -15.38
CA ILE A 283 -2.83 -10.27 -13.93
C ILE A 283 -4.31 -10.05 -13.59
N LEU A 284 -4.97 -9.12 -14.28
CA LEU A 284 -6.39 -8.81 -14.07
C LEU A 284 -7.28 -10.02 -14.34
N ARG A 285 -6.98 -10.78 -15.39
CA ARG A 285 -7.71 -12.02 -15.69
C ARG A 285 -7.57 -13.04 -14.56
N SER A 286 -6.36 -13.28 -14.06
CA SER A 286 -6.15 -14.18 -12.93
C SER A 286 -6.90 -13.73 -11.68
N ALA A 287 -6.87 -12.44 -11.36
CA ALA A 287 -7.62 -11.88 -10.25
C ALA A 287 -9.13 -12.10 -10.42
N TYR A 288 -9.68 -11.79 -11.60
CA TYR A 288 -11.09 -11.99 -11.94
C TYR A 288 -11.53 -13.46 -11.84
N ASP A 289 -10.73 -14.38 -12.40
CA ASP A 289 -11.00 -15.82 -12.35
C ASP A 289 -11.07 -16.34 -10.91
N ARG A 290 -10.14 -15.87 -10.08
CA ARG A 290 -10.05 -16.23 -8.67
C ARG A 290 -11.19 -15.63 -7.83
N THR A 291 -11.74 -14.47 -8.22
CA THR A 291 -12.96 -13.93 -7.58
C THR A 291 -14.24 -14.53 -8.16
N HIS A 292 -14.16 -15.30 -9.25
CA HIS A 292 -15.27 -15.81 -10.04
C HIS A 292 -16.25 -14.70 -10.49
N GLY A 293 -15.76 -13.47 -10.66
CA GLY A 293 -16.58 -12.29 -10.94
C GLY A 293 -17.57 -11.90 -9.82
N ARG A 294 -17.47 -12.51 -8.63
CA ARG A 294 -18.42 -12.29 -7.51
C ARG A 294 -18.02 -11.18 -6.54
N LYS A 295 -16.80 -10.67 -6.67
CA LYS A 295 -16.29 -9.56 -5.88
C LYS A 295 -15.66 -8.55 -6.82
N MET A 296 -15.88 -7.27 -6.54
CA MET A 296 -15.12 -6.23 -7.22
C MET A 296 -13.66 -6.32 -6.80
N ILE A 297 -12.76 -6.09 -7.76
CA ILE A 297 -11.32 -6.03 -7.52
C ILE A 297 -10.97 -4.57 -7.23
N HIS A 298 -10.49 -4.32 -6.02
CA HIS A 298 -9.98 -3.02 -5.62
C HIS A 298 -8.52 -2.88 -6.08
N VAL A 299 -8.24 -1.89 -6.92
CA VAL A 299 -6.88 -1.58 -7.37
C VAL A 299 -6.46 -0.22 -6.84
N GLY A 300 -5.58 -0.19 -5.83
CA GLY A 300 -5.02 1.07 -5.33
C GLY A 300 -3.87 1.58 -6.17
N GLY A 301 -3.61 2.87 -6.06
CA GLY A 301 -2.55 3.54 -6.82
C GLY A 301 -3.06 4.03 -8.19
N PHE A 302 -2.13 4.41 -9.06
CA PHE A 302 -2.47 5.21 -10.24
C PHE A 302 -1.39 5.14 -11.33
N VAL A 303 -1.76 5.53 -12.56
CA VAL A 303 -0.79 5.69 -13.67
C VAL A 303 0.24 6.75 -13.24
N PRO A 304 1.55 6.45 -13.23
CA PRO A 304 2.55 7.34 -12.67
C PRO A 304 2.93 8.47 -13.64
N TRP A 305 2.02 9.43 -13.88
CA TRP A 305 2.15 10.46 -14.94
C TRP A 305 3.53 11.12 -15.01
N ALA A 306 4.13 11.50 -13.88
CA ALA A 306 5.43 12.18 -13.89
C ALA A 306 6.62 11.27 -14.25
N TRP A 307 6.49 9.94 -14.15
CA TRP A 307 7.58 8.98 -14.32
C TRP A 307 7.45 8.05 -15.52
N LYS A 308 6.24 7.54 -15.83
CA LYS A 308 6.05 6.55 -16.90
C LYS A 308 4.69 6.68 -17.62
N TYR A 309 4.64 6.11 -18.82
CA TYR A 309 3.47 5.78 -19.66
C TYR A 309 2.61 6.93 -20.17
N THR A 310 3.07 8.16 -20.02
CA THR A 310 2.31 9.35 -20.41
C THR A 310 3.18 10.37 -21.11
N GLN A 311 2.57 11.34 -21.77
CA GLN A 311 3.24 12.43 -22.45
C GLN A 311 4.15 13.24 -21.52
N THR A 312 3.73 13.49 -20.27
CA THR A 312 4.59 14.14 -19.26
C THR A 312 5.86 13.33 -18.96
N ALA A 313 5.79 12.01 -19.04
CA ALA A 313 6.94 11.11 -18.90
C ALA A 313 7.72 10.88 -20.21
N GLY A 314 7.29 11.43 -21.34
CA GLY A 314 7.91 11.24 -22.66
C GLY A 314 7.25 10.18 -23.55
N GLY A 315 6.05 9.72 -23.21
CA GLY A 315 5.20 8.86 -24.04
C GLY A 315 4.38 9.64 -25.07
N ARG A 316 3.58 8.91 -25.86
CA ARG A 316 2.70 9.49 -26.88
C ARG A 316 1.34 9.88 -26.33
N HIS A 317 0.81 9.12 -25.38
CA HIS A 317 -0.54 9.33 -24.87
C HIS A 317 -0.59 10.33 -23.72
N GLY A 318 -1.62 11.18 -23.72
CA GLY A 318 -1.80 12.19 -22.67
C GLY A 318 -2.02 11.57 -21.27
N ASP A 319 -1.72 12.35 -20.24
CA ASP A 319 -1.81 11.94 -18.84
C ASP A 319 -3.22 11.44 -18.48
N VAL A 320 -4.24 12.28 -18.72
CA VAL A 320 -5.65 11.95 -18.51
C VAL A 320 -6.11 10.84 -19.44
N ALA A 321 -5.67 10.81 -20.70
CA ALA A 321 -6.02 9.72 -21.61
C ALA A 321 -5.54 8.35 -21.09
N SER A 322 -4.37 8.31 -20.47
CA SER A 322 -3.79 7.11 -19.88
C SER A 322 -4.57 6.64 -18.65
N GLU A 323 -5.04 7.57 -17.81
CA GLU A 323 -5.98 7.29 -16.71
C GLU A 323 -7.27 6.66 -17.23
N TRP A 324 -7.93 7.28 -18.21
CA TRP A 324 -9.20 6.80 -18.75
C TRP A 324 -9.07 5.46 -19.45
N HIS A 325 -7.97 5.25 -20.17
CA HIS A 325 -7.69 3.97 -20.81
C HIS A 325 -7.49 2.86 -19.76
N TYR A 326 -6.73 3.15 -18.70
CA TYR A 326 -6.59 2.24 -17.56
C TYR A 326 -7.93 1.96 -16.87
N ALA A 327 -8.79 2.97 -16.66
CA ALA A 327 -10.13 2.81 -16.11
C ALA A 327 -11.02 1.88 -16.97
N ALA A 328 -10.95 2.04 -18.29
CA ALA A 328 -11.67 1.20 -19.23
C ALA A 328 -11.21 -0.26 -19.15
N ILE A 329 -9.89 -0.50 -19.06
CA ILE A 329 -9.32 -1.83 -18.85
C ILE A 329 -9.85 -2.45 -17.56
N LEU A 330 -9.75 -1.74 -16.42
CA LEU A 330 -10.22 -2.26 -15.13
C LEU A 330 -11.69 -2.63 -15.14
N SER A 331 -12.53 -1.82 -15.79
CA SER A 331 -13.97 -2.04 -15.88
C SER A 331 -14.33 -3.36 -16.56
N CYS A 332 -13.51 -3.83 -17.50
CA CYS A 332 -13.68 -5.13 -18.16
C CYS A 332 -13.50 -6.34 -17.21
N PHE A 333 -12.88 -6.14 -16.04
CA PHE A 333 -12.57 -7.20 -15.08
C PHE A 333 -13.29 -7.04 -13.74
N ASN A 334 -14.41 -6.30 -13.70
CA ASN A 334 -15.12 -5.98 -12.45
C ASN A 334 -14.17 -5.33 -11.41
N ALA A 335 -13.23 -4.50 -11.88
CA ALA A 335 -12.26 -3.82 -11.06
C ALA A 335 -12.53 -2.31 -11.03
N TYR A 336 -12.10 -1.65 -9.95
CA TYR A 336 -12.15 -0.21 -9.81
C TYR A 336 -10.81 0.32 -9.31
N MET A 337 -10.47 1.55 -9.70
CA MET A 337 -9.29 2.24 -9.20
C MET A 337 -9.63 3.04 -7.93
N ASP A 338 -8.72 2.98 -6.97
CA ASP A 338 -8.65 3.85 -5.80
C ASP A 338 -7.39 4.72 -5.98
N ALA A 339 -7.61 5.89 -6.57
CA ALA A 339 -6.60 6.66 -7.27
C ALA A 339 -5.77 7.55 -6.34
N ASP A 340 -4.47 7.28 -6.27
CA ASP A 340 -3.47 8.13 -5.61
C ASP A 340 -2.73 8.99 -6.65
N ALA A 341 -3.42 10.00 -7.22
CA ALA A 341 -2.91 10.82 -8.32
C ALA A 341 -1.66 11.65 -7.94
N PRO A 342 -0.76 11.97 -8.90
CA PRO A 342 0.48 12.68 -8.64
C PRO A 342 0.31 14.02 -7.90
N GLY A 343 1.21 14.30 -6.96
CA GLY A 343 1.30 15.58 -6.24
C GLY A 343 0.78 15.54 -4.80
N LEU A 344 -0.18 14.66 -4.49
CA LEU A 344 -0.71 14.42 -3.13
C LEU A 344 -0.96 12.91 -2.87
N ASN A 345 -0.14 12.04 -3.44
CA ASN A 345 -0.29 10.58 -3.40
C ASN A 345 0.34 9.89 -2.17
N ALA A 346 0.86 10.65 -1.20
CA ALA A 346 1.40 10.07 0.02
C ALA A 346 0.27 9.87 1.04
N MET A 347 -0.03 8.61 1.38
CA MET A 347 -0.97 8.25 2.44
C MET A 347 -0.29 7.25 3.38
N ALA A 348 0.09 7.70 4.57
CA ALA A 348 0.56 6.82 5.63
C ALA A 348 -0.60 6.33 6.51
N ASN A 349 -0.38 5.23 7.23
CA ASN A 349 -1.30 4.69 8.24
C ASN A 349 -2.63 4.14 7.70
N ALA A 350 -2.75 3.86 6.41
CA ALA A 350 -3.97 3.28 5.84
C ALA A 350 -4.29 1.90 6.45
N SER A 351 -3.28 1.11 6.81
CA SER A 351 -3.43 -0.13 7.60
C SER A 351 -3.98 0.09 9.01
N VAL A 352 -3.73 1.25 9.62
CA VAL A 352 -4.32 1.63 10.92
C VAL A 352 -5.76 2.07 10.71
N PHE A 353 -6.02 2.98 9.77
CA PHE A 353 -7.36 3.53 9.53
C PHE A 353 -8.36 2.46 9.09
N ALA A 354 -7.89 1.46 8.35
CA ALA A 354 -8.63 0.25 8.00
C ALA A 354 -9.26 -0.51 9.18
N LEU A 355 -8.72 -0.34 10.38
CA LEU A 355 -9.19 -1.01 11.60
C LEU A 355 -10.10 -0.13 12.46
N PHE A 356 -10.38 1.10 12.02
CA PHE A 356 -11.24 2.00 12.76
C PHE A 356 -12.63 1.36 12.95
N PRO A 357 -13.20 1.36 14.16
CA PRO A 357 -14.49 0.75 14.42
C PRO A 357 -15.60 1.59 13.80
N LEU A 358 -16.03 1.21 12.60
CA LEU A 358 -17.08 1.91 11.87
C LEU A 358 -18.43 1.75 12.59
N LYS A 359 -19.23 2.82 12.58
CA LYS A 359 -20.65 2.75 12.95
C LYS A 359 -21.41 1.97 11.87
N SER A 360 -22.52 1.35 12.24
CA SER A 360 -23.42 0.71 11.28
C SER A 360 -23.96 1.67 10.22
N ARG A 361 -24.06 2.97 10.55
CA ARG A 361 -24.48 4.03 9.63
C ARG A 361 -23.84 5.36 10.00
N TYR A 362 -23.50 6.13 8.98
CA TYR A 362 -23.11 7.53 9.07
C TYR A 362 -24.16 8.37 8.34
N PRO A 363 -25.11 9.00 9.04
CA PRO A 363 -26.10 9.85 8.39
C PRO A 363 -25.40 11.08 7.80
N GLN A 364 -25.64 11.34 6.51
CA GLN A 364 -25.23 12.56 5.81
C GLN A 364 -26.51 13.33 5.46
N PRO A 365 -27.10 14.08 6.41
CA PRO A 365 -28.28 14.87 6.12
C PRO A 365 -27.92 15.94 5.08
N THR A 366 -28.67 15.99 3.99
CA THR A 366 -28.57 17.11 3.04
C THR A 366 -29.12 18.36 3.72
N PRO A 367 -28.33 19.44 3.85
CA PRO A 367 -28.82 20.70 4.41
C PRO A 367 -30.06 21.18 3.64
N GLY A 368 -31.09 21.62 4.36
CA GLY A 368 -32.35 22.08 3.77
C GLY A 368 -32.58 23.59 3.95
N PRO A 369 -33.75 24.11 3.53
CA PRO A 369 -34.08 25.53 3.64
C PRO A 369 -33.93 26.10 5.05
N ALA A 370 -34.29 25.35 6.09
CA ALA A 370 -34.12 25.80 7.48
C ALA A 370 -32.65 25.99 7.87
N ASP A 371 -31.77 25.08 7.42
CA ASP A 371 -30.31 25.19 7.65
C ASP A 371 -29.73 26.38 6.87
N TRP A 372 -30.20 26.58 5.64
CA TRP A 372 -29.79 27.70 4.80
C TRP A 372 -30.26 29.05 5.34
N THR A 373 -31.50 29.16 5.85
CA THR A 373 -31.97 30.35 6.56
C THR A 373 -31.14 30.62 7.81
N LYS A 374 -30.87 29.58 8.62
CA LYS A 374 -30.04 29.72 9.83
C LYS A 374 -28.61 30.15 9.51
N ALA A 375 -28.05 29.70 8.40
CA ALA A 375 -26.74 30.09 7.91
C ALA A 375 -26.71 31.47 7.21
N GLY A 376 -27.87 32.11 7.04
CA GLY A 376 -27.98 33.42 6.38
C GLY A 376 -27.94 33.35 4.85
N TYR A 377 -28.11 32.17 4.25
CA TYR A 377 -28.16 32.00 2.80
C TYR A 377 -29.54 32.23 2.19
N LEU A 378 -30.61 32.17 3.00
CA LEU A 378 -31.98 32.52 2.60
C LEU A 378 -32.52 33.70 3.44
N ASP A 379 -33.24 34.62 2.80
CA ASP A 379 -33.96 35.72 3.45
C ASP A 379 -35.28 35.27 4.10
N ALA A 380 -35.97 36.20 4.77
CA ALA A 380 -37.24 35.91 5.44
C ALA A 380 -38.38 35.48 4.49
N ALA A 381 -38.24 35.73 3.19
CA ALA A 381 -39.16 35.28 2.15
C ALA A 381 -38.72 33.96 1.49
N GLY A 382 -37.64 33.34 1.97
CA GLY A 382 -37.09 32.09 1.44
C GLY A 382 -36.28 32.26 0.15
N ARG A 383 -35.89 33.49 -0.20
CA ARG A 383 -35.08 33.79 -1.40
C ARG A 383 -33.61 33.74 -1.06
N VAL A 384 -32.77 33.33 -2.00
CA VAL A 384 -31.31 33.35 -1.83
C VAL A 384 -30.85 34.78 -1.58
N VAL A 385 -30.05 34.97 -0.53
CA VAL A 385 -29.51 36.29 -0.18
C VAL A 385 -28.55 36.77 -1.29
N PRO A 386 -28.57 38.05 -1.67
CA PRO A 386 -27.64 38.56 -2.68
C PRO A 386 -26.19 38.60 -2.15
N ASP A 387 -25.44 37.52 -2.36
CA ASP A 387 -24.01 37.38 -2.00
C ASP A 387 -23.22 36.73 -3.16
N THR A 388 -21.90 36.66 -3.03
CA THR A 388 -21.03 35.96 -3.96
C THR A 388 -20.91 34.49 -3.58
N TYR A 389 -21.58 33.63 -4.35
CA TYR A 389 -21.50 32.19 -4.18
C TYR A 389 -20.49 31.59 -5.16
N VAL A 390 -19.55 30.80 -4.65
CA VAL A 390 -18.55 30.09 -5.47
C VAL A 390 -18.82 28.60 -5.38
N THR A 391 -19.07 27.97 -6.53
CA THR A 391 -19.03 26.51 -6.65
C THR A 391 -17.67 26.10 -7.18
N PHE A 392 -16.93 25.35 -6.37
CA PHE A 392 -15.71 24.70 -6.79
C PHE A 392 -16.02 23.22 -7.07
N TYR A 393 -15.92 22.83 -8.33
CA TYR A 393 -16.04 21.44 -8.75
C TYR A 393 -14.64 20.88 -9.00
N VAL A 394 -14.27 19.86 -8.22
CA VAL A 394 -13.12 19.00 -8.50
C VAL A 394 -13.71 17.68 -8.97
N GLY A 395 -13.63 17.44 -10.27
CA GLY A 395 -14.08 16.22 -10.94
C GLY A 395 -12.93 15.27 -11.16
#